data_AF-A0A9D4NXL0-F1
#
_entry.id   AF-A0A9D4NXL0-F1
#
_cell.length_a   1.000
_cell.length_b   1.000
_cell.length_c   1.000
_cell.angle_alpha   90.00
_cell.angle_beta   90.00
_cell.angle_gamma   90.00
#
_symmetry.space_group_name_H-M   'P 1'
#
loop_
_entity.id
_entity.type
_entity.pdbx_description
1 polymer ?
#
loop_
_entity_poly.entity_id
_entity_poly.type
_entity_poly.pdbx_seq_one_letter_code
_entity_poly.pdbx_strand_id
1 'polypeptide(L)'
;MDSIFKLNKQIENRIQQLEELSSNHIVENYVDNQTITGDSSNVERDVQNLRTENLKLRYQLDILKAAIEKLQSDHPDLPVVKRVSSNRATMISILKELERIFSNAFQKAFPTLTNVGVEFTRSEYADFQCNNALKLTKLLPKRKVQLK
;
A
#
# COMPACT_ATOMS: atom_id res chain seq x y z
N MET A 1 -20.04 31.73 -23.42
CA MET A 1 -18.64 31.96 -23.02
C MET A 1 -18.48 32.07 -21.51
N ASP A 2 -19.37 32.77 -20.80
CA ASP A 2 -19.27 33.02 -19.35
C ASP A 2 -19.28 31.79 -18.44
N SER A 3 -19.94 30.70 -18.85
CA SER A 3 -20.03 29.48 -18.03
C SER A 3 -18.70 28.72 -17.96
N ILE A 4 -17.90 28.77 -19.03
CA ILE A 4 -16.56 28.14 -19.07
C ILE A 4 -15.59 28.97 -18.22
N PHE A 5 -15.69 30.29 -18.27
CA PHE A 5 -14.86 31.17 -17.46
C PHE A 5 -15.13 30.99 -15.96
N LYS A 6 -16.40 30.87 -15.56
CA LYS A 6 -16.79 30.55 -14.17
C LYS A 6 -16.27 29.18 -13.73
N LEU A 7 -16.36 28.18 -14.61
CA LEU A 7 -15.87 26.83 -14.31
C LEU A 7 -14.34 26.81 -14.15
N ASN A 8 -13.60 27.49 -15.02
CA ASN A 8 -12.14 27.57 -14.94
C ASN A 8 -11.70 28.28 -13.65
N LYS A 9 -12.34 29.39 -13.30
CA LYS A 9 -12.09 30.10 -12.03
C LYS A 9 -12.40 29.23 -10.80
N GLN A 10 -13.42 28.39 -10.89
CA GLN A 10 -13.76 27.44 -9.82
C GLN A 10 -12.74 26.31 -9.72
N ILE A 11 -12.19 25.84 -10.85
CA ILE A 11 -11.14 24.82 -10.88
C ILE A 11 -9.84 25.37 -10.28
N GLU A 12 -9.43 26.58 -10.67
CA GLU A 12 -8.23 27.25 -10.12
C GLU A 12 -8.31 27.42 -8.60
N ASN A 13 -9.46 27.90 -8.09
CA ASN A 13 -9.66 28.03 -6.65
C ASN A 13 -9.59 26.69 -5.91
N ARG A 14 -10.06 25.59 -6.52
CA ARG A 14 -9.99 24.26 -5.88
C ARG A 14 -8.58 23.68 -5.91
N ILE A 15 -7.80 23.94 -6.97
CA ILE A 15 -6.38 23.55 -7.04
C ILE A 15 -5.61 24.27 -5.94
N GLN A 16 -5.80 25.57 -5.78
CA GLN A 16 -5.11 26.35 -4.74
C GLN A 16 -5.48 25.88 -3.32
N GLN A 17 -6.75 25.58 -3.06
CA GLN A 17 -7.16 24.98 -1.78
C GLN A 17 -6.54 23.60 -1.53
N LEU A 18 -6.38 22.78 -2.56
CA LEU A 18 -5.72 21.48 -2.44
C LEU A 18 -4.22 21.60 -2.18
N GLU A 19 -3.57 22.60 -2.76
CA GLU A 19 -2.16 22.92 -2.48
C GLU A 19 -1.97 23.43 -1.05
N GLU A 20 -2.86 24.28 -0.55
CA GLU A 20 -2.85 24.74 0.84
C GLU A 20 -3.12 23.60 1.84
N LEU A 21 -4.06 22.70 1.55
CA LEU A 21 -4.33 21.52 2.38
C LEU A 21 -3.18 20.50 2.34
N SER A 22 -2.51 20.37 1.20
CA SER A 22 -1.31 19.55 1.04
C SER A 22 -0.13 20.10 1.85
N SER A 23 0.03 21.42 1.92
CA SER A 23 1.06 22.07 2.73
C SER A 23 0.79 21.99 4.24
N ASN A 24 -0.48 21.91 4.67
CA ASN A 24 -0.85 22.06 6.08
C ASN A 24 -1.21 20.74 6.83
N HIS A 25 -1.22 19.55 6.21
CA HIS A 25 -1.82 18.38 6.91
C HIS A 25 -1.09 17.04 6.91
N ILE A 26 0.25 16.97 6.80
CA ILE A 26 0.97 15.69 7.08
C ILE A 26 2.18 15.81 8.02
N VAL A 27 2.67 17.01 8.40
CA VAL A 27 3.93 17.10 9.18
C VAL A 27 3.77 17.44 10.67
N GLU A 28 2.76 18.20 11.10
CA GLU A 28 2.74 18.70 12.50
C GLU A 28 2.12 17.73 13.53
N ASN A 29 1.19 16.84 13.16
CA ASN A 29 0.46 16.04 14.15
C ASN A 29 1.10 14.69 14.54
N TYR A 30 2.30 14.36 14.04
CA TYR A 30 3.01 13.14 14.45
C TYR A 30 4.16 13.40 15.44
N VAL A 31 4.48 14.66 15.74
CA VAL A 31 5.65 15.02 16.57
C VAL A 31 5.29 15.20 18.05
N ASP A 32 4.04 15.51 18.41
CA ASP A 32 3.71 15.88 19.81
C ASP A 32 3.32 14.72 20.74
N ASN A 33 3.40 13.45 20.31
CA ASN A 33 3.02 12.33 21.18
C ASN A 33 4.04 11.20 21.33
N GLN A 34 5.30 11.41 20.94
CA GLN A 34 6.38 10.55 21.41
C GLN A 34 7.58 11.39 21.79
N THR A 35 7.91 11.35 23.09
CA THR A 35 9.17 11.78 23.68
C THR A 35 10.33 11.15 22.90
N ILE A 36 10.85 11.83 21.88
CA ILE A 36 12.07 11.43 21.18
C ILE A 36 13.14 12.46 21.51
N THR A 37 13.83 12.18 22.61
CA THR A 37 15.22 12.55 22.80
C THR A 37 16.03 11.89 21.68
N GLY A 38 16.09 12.52 20.51
CA GLY A 38 16.81 12.02 19.34
C GLY A 38 17.20 13.18 18.44
N ASP A 39 18.49 13.24 18.11
CA ASP A 39 19.13 14.29 17.32
C ASP A 39 18.33 14.63 16.04
N SER A 40 17.71 15.81 16.06
CA SER A 40 16.82 16.36 15.01
C SER A 40 17.44 16.33 13.60
N SER A 41 18.78 16.25 13.52
CA SER A 41 19.51 16.15 12.26
C SER A 41 19.36 14.79 11.57
N ASN A 42 19.07 13.71 12.31
CA ASN A 42 18.84 12.37 11.77
C ASN A 42 17.47 12.28 11.11
N VAL A 43 16.44 12.83 11.75
CA VAL A 43 15.06 12.82 11.24
C VAL A 43 14.96 13.58 9.92
N GLU A 44 15.57 14.77 9.83
CA GLU A 44 15.59 15.56 8.59
C GLU A 44 16.31 14.80 7.46
N ARG A 45 17.44 14.14 7.77
CA ARG A 45 18.14 13.30 6.78
C ARG A 45 17.29 12.14 6.28
N ASP A 46 16.59 11.45 7.17
CA ASP A 46 15.72 10.32 6.81
C ASP A 46 14.54 10.79 5.94
N VAL A 47 13.94 11.93 6.26
CA VAL A 47 12.88 12.55 5.45
C VAL A 47 13.39 12.91 4.05
N GLN A 48 14.57 13.51 3.93
CA GLN A 48 15.16 13.86 2.63
C GLN A 48 15.52 12.61 1.81
N ASN A 49 16.02 11.56 2.45
CA ASN A 49 16.30 10.28 1.81
C ASN A 49 15.00 9.65 1.26
N LEU A 50 13.94 9.60 2.06
CA LEU A 50 12.64 9.08 1.66
C LEU A 50 11.99 9.88 0.52
N ARG A 51 12.15 11.20 0.50
CA ARG A 51 11.71 12.06 -0.60
C ARG A 51 12.46 11.76 -1.88
N THR A 52 13.78 11.62 -1.79
CA THR A 52 14.65 11.30 -2.93
C THR A 52 14.32 9.92 -3.50
N GLU A 53 14.11 8.93 -2.63
CA GLU A 53 13.71 7.58 -3.04
C GLU A 53 12.33 7.57 -3.70
N ASN A 54 11.35 8.27 -3.13
CA ASN A 54 10.04 8.44 -3.76
C ASN A 54 10.14 9.04 -5.16
N LEU A 55 10.98 10.07 -5.35
CA LEU A 55 11.18 10.68 -6.66
C LEU A 55 11.77 9.68 -7.66
N LYS A 56 12.78 8.91 -7.25
CA LYS A 56 13.38 7.85 -8.07
C LYS A 56 12.36 6.78 -8.46
N LEU A 57 11.55 6.31 -7.51
CA LEU A 57 10.52 5.30 -7.75
C LEU A 57 9.44 5.81 -8.72
N ARG A 58 9.01 7.08 -8.56
CA ARG A 58 8.04 7.70 -9.49
C ARG A 58 8.60 7.78 -10.91
N TYR A 59 9.85 8.19 -11.05
CA TYR A 59 10.52 8.24 -12.36
C TYR A 59 10.61 6.86 -13.02
N GLN A 60 11.00 5.83 -12.27
CA GLN A 60 11.03 4.45 -12.76
C GLN A 60 9.64 3.96 -13.18
N LEU A 61 8.60 4.27 -12.40
CA LEU A 61 7.23 3.94 -12.75
C LEU A 61 6.80 4.60 -14.06
N ASP A 62 7.21 5.84 -14.31
CA ASP A 62 6.84 6.55 -15.54
C ASP A 62 7.57 5.99 -16.76
N ILE A 63 8.85 5.63 -16.65
CA ILE A 63 9.57 4.88 -17.70
C ILE A 63 8.85 3.57 -18.01
N LEU A 64 8.50 2.79 -16.98
CA LEU A 64 7.86 1.49 -17.16
C LEU A 64 6.48 1.62 -17.81
N LYS A 65 5.68 2.62 -17.42
CA LYS A 65 4.39 2.91 -18.07
C LYS A 65 4.58 3.24 -19.55
N ALA A 66 5.53 4.11 -19.89
CA ALA A 66 5.80 4.48 -21.28
C ALA A 66 6.26 3.27 -22.10
N ALA A 67 7.11 2.41 -21.53
CA ALA A 67 7.54 1.17 -22.17
C ALA A 67 6.36 0.20 -22.41
N ILE A 68 5.46 0.07 -21.45
CA ILE A 68 4.24 -0.75 -21.59
C ILE A 68 3.33 -0.19 -22.69
N GLU A 69 3.10 1.12 -22.71
CA GLU A 69 2.28 1.77 -23.74
C GLU A 69 2.86 1.55 -25.15
N LYS A 70 4.18 1.66 -25.29
CA LYS A 70 4.87 1.38 -26.55
C LYS A 70 4.76 -0.10 -26.97
N LEU A 71 4.95 -1.04 -26.04
CA LEU A 71 4.78 -2.47 -26.34
C LEU A 71 3.34 -2.81 -26.74
N GLN A 72 2.35 -2.13 -26.15
CA GLN A 72 0.94 -2.29 -26.51
C GLN A 72 0.61 -1.69 -27.87
N SER A 73 1.24 -0.57 -28.27
CA SER A 73 1.07 -0.02 -29.61
C SER A 73 1.70 -0.89 -30.69
N ASP A 74 2.88 -1.45 -30.40
CA ASP A 74 3.65 -2.26 -31.35
C ASP A 74 3.06 -3.67 -31.53
N HIS A 75 2.30 -4.16 -30.54
CA HIS A 75 1.69 -5.48 -30.53
C HIS A 75 0.25 -5.44 -30.01
N PRO A 76 -0.73 -5.03 -30.83
CA PRO A 76 -2.12 -4.85 -30.40
C PRO A 76 -2.82 -6.15 -29.96
N ASP A 77 -2.28 -7.31 -30.35
CA ASP A 77 -2.81 -8.64 -29.99
C ASP A 77 -2.29 -9.17 -28.64
N LEU A 78 -1.33 -8.48 -28.00
CA LEU A 78 -0.88 -8.86 -26.66
C LEU A 78 -1.97 -8.55 -25.62
N PRO A 79 -2.18 -9.43 -24.62
CA PRO A 79 -3.16 -9.17 -23.57
C PRO A 79 -2.80 -7.87 -22.85
N VAL A 80 -3.64 -6.85 -23.05
CA VAL A 80 -3.51 -5.55 -22.41
C VAL A 80 -3.46 -5.78 -20.90
N VAL A 81 -2.32 -5.48 -20.27
CA VAL A 81 -2.24 -5.31 -18.82
C VAL A 81 -3.02 -4.04 -18.48
N LYS A 82 -4.35 -4.16 -18.48
CA LYS A 82 -5.24 -3.07 -18.11
C LYS A 82 -4.92 -2.74 -16.66
N ARG A 83 -4.57 -1.48 -16.40
CA ARG A 83 -4.69 -0.92 -15.06
C ARG A 83 -6.06 -1.33 -14.54
N VAL A 84 -6.08 -1.96 -13.37
CA VAL A 84 -7.29 -2.41 -12.70
C VAL A 84 -8.12 -1.17 -12.35
N SER A 85 -8.81 -0.65 -13.36
CA SER A 85 -9.94 0.25 -13.21
C SER A 85 -11.07 -0.64 -12.75
N SER A 86 -11.34 -0.59 -11.46
CA SER A 86 -12.55 -1.12 -10.84
C SER A 86 -13.74 -0.73 -11.72
N ASN A 87 -14.42 -1.73 -12.29
CA ASN A 87 -15.81 -1.70 -12.82
C ASN A 87 -16.07 -2.65 -14.01
N ARG A 88 -15.20 -3.61 -14.28
CA ARG A 88 -15.66 -4.90 -14.84
C ARG A 88 -15.56 -5.92 -13.74
N ALA A 89 -16.61 -6.71 -13.53
CA ALA A 89 -16.58 -7.88 -12.65
C ALA A 89 -15.62 -8.93 -13.24
N THR A 90 -14.32 -8.63 -13.18
CA THR A 90 -13.26 -9.56 -13.53
C THR A 90 -13.24 -10.63 -12.46
N MET A 91 -13.25 -11.89 -12.88
CA MET A 91 -13.13 -13.03 -11.97
C MET A 91 -11.90 -12.83 -11.06
N ILE A 92 -12.13 -12.84 -9.75
CA ILE A 92 -11.08 -12.65 -8.76
C ILE A 92 -10.41 -13.98 -8.44
N SER A 93 -9.12 -13.95 -8.13
CA SER A 93 -8.45 -15.12 -7.57
C SER A 93 -8.81 -15.22 -6.08
N ILE A 94 -9.67 -16.17 -5.74
CA ILE A 94 -10.12 -16.40 -4.35
C ILE A 94 -8.91 -16.66 -3.44
N LEU A 95 -7.92 -17.43 -3.91
CA LEU A 95 -6.69 -17.71 -3.15
C LEU A 95 -5.93 -16.42 -2.80
N LYS A 96 -5.69 -15.54 -3.77
CA LYS A 96 -5.01 -14.27 -3.53
C LYS A 96 -5.77 -13.39 -2.56
N GLU A 97 -7.10 -13.40 -2.63
CA GLU A 97 -7.93 -12.60 -1.74
C GLU A 97 -7.92 -13.15 -0.31
N LEU A 98 -7.95 -14.48 -0.14
CA LEU A 98 -7.78 -15.13 1.15
C LEU A 98 -6.39 -14.86 1.76
N GLU A 99 -5.32 -14.96 0.97
CA GLU A 99 -3.95 -14.62 1.37
C GLU A 99 -3.86 -13.16 1.84
N ARG A 100 -4.48 -12.23 1.09
CA ARG A 100 -4.53 -10.80 1.44
C ARG A 100 -5.23 -10.57 2.78
N ILE A 101 -6.40 -11.19 2.98
CA ILE A 101 -7.18 -11.06 4.22
C ILE A 101 -6.40 -11.62 5.41
N PHE A 102 -5.86 -12.82 5.30
CA PHE A 102 -5.14 -13.48 6.40
C PHE A 102 -3.80 -12.82 6.70
N SER A 103 -3.09 -12.32 5.68
CA SER A 103 -1.84 -11.58 5.90
C SER A 103 -2.10 -10.33 6.75
N ASN A 104 -3.16 -9.59 6.44
CA ASN A 104 -3.56 -8.42 7.22
C ASN A 104 -4.00 -8.80 8.64
N ALA A 105 -4.78 -9.88 8.78
CA ALA A 105 -5.18 -10.39 10.09
C ALA A 105 -3.98 -10.79 10.96
N PHE A 106 -2.97 -11.45 10.38
CA PHE A 106 -1.76 -11.85 11.10
C PHE A 106 -0.91 -10.65 11.51
N GLN A 107 -0.72 -9.67 10.63
CA GLN A 107 -0.01 -8.43 10.98
C GLN A 107 -0.70 -7.69 12.13
N LYS A 108 -2.04 -7.67 12.16
CA LYS A 108 -2.79 -7.07 13.27
C LYS A 108 -2.70 -7.88 14.56
N ALA A 109 -2.81 -9.20 14.49
CA ALA A 109 -2.77 -10.07 15.66
C ALA A 109 -1.35 -10.20 16.25
N PHE A 110 -0.33 -10.14 15.39
CA PHE A 110 1.07 -10.33 15.74
C PHE A 110 1.97 -9.25 15.09
N PRO A 111 1.92 -7.99 15.56
CA PRO A 111 2.62 -6.88 14.91
C PRO A 111 4.14 -7.01 14.86
N THR A 112 4.72 -7.78 15.79
CA THR A 112 6.17 -8.01 15.87
C THR A 112 6.66 -9.08 14.90
N LEU A 113 5.77 -9.85 14.28
CA LEU A 113 6.11 -10.90 13.33
C LEU A 113 6.06 -10.33 11.91
N THR A 114 7.24 -10.07 11.34
CA THR A 114 7.38 -9.62 9.96
C THR A 114 7.38 -10.80 8.99
N ASN A 115 6.78 -10.60 7.80
CA ASN A 115 6.81 -11.54 6.67
C ASN A 115 6.37 -12.98 6.95
N VAL A 116 5.29 -13.17 7.73
CA VAL A 116 4.66 -14.50 7.84
C VAL A 116 3.90 -14.79 6.56
N GLY A 117 4.50 -15.60 5.66
CA GLY A 117 3.84 -16.04 4.43
C GLY A 117 2.59 -16.88 4.73
N VAL A 118 1.45 -16.48 4.18
CA VAL A 118 0.18 -17.20 4.30
C VAL A 118 0.06 -18.22 3.19
N GLU A 119 -0.30 -19.45 3.53
CA GLU A 119 -0.44 -20.54 2.57
C GLU A 119 -1.80 -21.21 2.73
N PHE A 120 -2.49 -21.40 1.60
CA PHE A 120 -3.77 -22.09 1.52
C PHE A 120 -3.64 -23.39 0.73
N THR A 121 -4.23 -24.45 1.27
CA THR A 121 -4.33 -25.76 0.62
C THR A 121 -5.80 -26.15 0.49
N ARG A 122 -6.11 -27.03 -0.47
CA ARG A 122 -7.42 -27.70 -0.49
C ARG A 122 -7.48 -28.73 0.63
N SER A 123 -8.69 -29.00 1.12
CA SER A 123 -8.97 -29.95 2.19
C SER A 123 -10.20 -30.77 1.85
N GLU A 124 -10.34 -31.93 2.48
CA GLU A 124 -11.58 -32.74 2.39
C GLU A 124 -12.71 -32.15 3.25
N TYR A 125 -12.36 -31.30 4.21
CA TYR A 125 -13.30 -30.74 5.20
C TYR A 125 -13.78 -29.32 4.87
N ALA A 126 -13.14 -28.65 3.90
CA ALA A 126 -13.45 -27.28 3.50
C ALA A 126 -12.85 -26.96 2.13
N ASP A 127 -13.41 -25.96 1.45
CA ASP A 127 -12.91 -25.48 0.14
C ASP A 127 -11.46 -24.98 0.21
N PHE A 128 -11.10 -24.32 1.33
CA PHE A 128 -9.78 -23.77 1.59
C PHE A 128 -9.39 -23.97 3.04
N GLN A 129 -8.14 -24.38 3.28
CA GLN A 129 -7.57 -24.56 4.61
C GLN A 129 -6.27 -23.77 4.71
N CYS A 130 -6.12 -23.00 5.80
CA CYS A 130 -4.90 -22.29 6.13
C CYS A 130 -4.19 -22.99 7.30
N ASN A 131 -2.99 -23.50 7.08
CA ASN A 131 -2.21 -24.25 8.08
C ASN A 131 -1.17 -23.39 8.82
N ASN A 132 -1.32 -22.07 8.77
CA ASN A 132 -0.35 -21.14 9.31
C ASN A 132 -0.27 -21.11 10.84
N ALA A 133 -1.32 -21.55 11.55
CA ALA A 133 -1.33 -21.56 13.01
C ALA A 133 -0.12 -22.32 13.58
N LEU A 134 0.21 -23.49 13.01
CA LEU A 134 1.35 -24.30 13.45
C LEU A 134 2.70 -23.63 13.13
N LYS A 135 2.80 -22.89 12.03
CA LYS A 135 4.01 -22.11 11.70
C LYS A 135 4.17 -20.96 12.71
N LEU A 136 3.07 -20.28 13.04
CA LEU A 136 3.04 -19.19 14.00
C LEU A 136 3.46 -19.62 15.41
N THR A 137 3.04 -20.80 15.89
CA THR A 137 3.44 -21.26 17.23
C THR A 137 4.94 -21.50 17.38
N LYS A 138 5.64 -21.82 16.29
CA LYS A 138 7.11 -21.97 16.28
C LYS A 138 7.84 -20.63 16.29
N LEU A 139 7.23 -19.60 15.67
CA LEU A 139 7.80 -18.27 15.56
C LEU A 139 7.49 -17.39 16.78
N LEU A 140 6.39 -17.66 17.47
CA LEU A 140 5.99 -16.93 18.67
C LEU A 140 6.81 -17.38 19.89
N PRO A 141 7.33 -16.45 20.70
CA PRO A 141 7.99 -16.81 21.94
C PRO A 141 7.01 -17.52 22.86
N LYS A 142 7.42 -18.66 23.42
CA LYS A 142 6.61 -19.41 24.39
C LYS A 142 6.31 -18.53 25.59
N ARG A 143 5.07 -18.04 25.68
CA ARG A 143 4.58 -17.40 26.90
C ARG A 143 4.54 -18.48 27.99
N LYS A 144 5.36 -18.37 29.03
CA LYS A 144 5.18 -19.14 30.26
C LYS A 144 3.85 -18.69 30.84
N VAL A 145 2.81 -19.50 30.69
CA VAL A 145 1.55 -19.28 31.40
C VAL A 145 1.88 -19.50 32.88
N GLN A 146 2.04 -18.40 33.62
CA GLN A 146 1.99 -18.47 35.08
C GLN A 146 0.50 -18.67 35.42
N LEU A 147 0.12 -19.93 35.60
CA LEU A 147 -1.13 -20.27 36.26
C LEU A 147 -1.06 -19.68 37.67
N LYS A 148 -1.90 -18.67 37.92
CA LYS A 148 -2.22 -18.23 39.28
C LYS A 148 -3.23 -19.20 39.89
#